data_AF-A0A151BEF6-F1
#
_entry.id   AF-A0A151BEF6-F1
#
_cell.length_a   1.000
_cell.length_b   1.000
_cell.length_c   1.000
_cell.angle_alpha   90.00
_cell.angle_beta   90.00
_cell.angle_gamma   90.00
#
_symmetry.space_group_name_H-M   'P 1'
#
loop_
_entity.id
_entity.type
_entity.pdbx_description
1 polymer ?
#
loop_
_entity_poly.entity_id
_entity_poly.type
_entity_poly.pdbx_seq_one_letter_code
_entity_poly.pdbx_strand_id
1 'polypeptide(L)' 'MEKLTIKEIPLEEYTISPGSACQGCGPALASRLVFKALGNRVIRHGVPSCPDSVTRTPYTFSVFES' A
#
# COMPACT_ATOMS: atom_id res chain seq x y z
N MET A 1 -16.92 -11.31 -8.94
CA MET A 1 -15.65 -10.97 -8.28
C MET A 1 -15.62 -11.77 -6.99
N GLU A 2 -14.60 -12.59 -6.79
CA GLU A 2 -14.44 -13.38 -5.56
C GLU A 2 -14.09 -12.48 -4.38
N LYS A 3 -14.53 -12.83 -3.17
CA LYS A 3 -14.41 -11.98 -1.99
C LYS A 3 -13.16 -12.41 -1.21
N LEU A 4 -12.14 -11.56 -1.20
CA LEU A 4 -10.90 -11.81 -0.45
C LEU A 4 -11.16 -11.69 1.07
N THR A 5 -10.56 -12.60 1.82
CA THR A 5 -10.49 -12.58 3.29
C THR A 5 -9.11 -12.11 3.75
N ILE A 6 -9.01 -11.68 5.00
CA ILE A 6 -7.73 -11.22 5.57
C ILE A 6 -6.63 -12.29 5.56
N LYS A 7 -7.01 -13.58 5.58
CA LYS A 7 -6.06 -14.71 5.59
C LYS A 7 -5.37 -14.92 4.25
N GLU A 8 -5.95 -14.40 3.18
CA GLU A 8 -5.45 -14.57 1.81
C GLU A 8 -4.56 -13.41 1.38
N ILE A 9 -4.50 -12.33 2.17
CA ILE A 9 -3.66 -11.18 1.89
C ILE A 9 -2.19 -11.55 2.20
N PRO A 10 -1.24 -11.40 1.24
CA PRO A 10 0.17 -11.77 1.42
C PRO A 10 0.80 -11.09 2.62
N LEU A 11 1.78 -11.69 3.30
CA LEU A 11 2.46 -11.03 4.43
C LEU A 11 3.43 -9.95 3.96
N GLU A 12 3.97 -10.12 2.76
CA GLU A 12 4.83 -9.16 2.08
C GLU A 12 4.11 -7.83 1.87
N GLU A 13 4.88 -6.73 1.84
CA GLU A 13 4.34 -5.39 1.75
C GLU A 13 4.89 -4.66 0.53
N TYR A 14 3.95 -4.19 -0.27
CA TYR A 14 4.17 -3.20 -1.31
C TYR A 14 3.58 -1.91 -0.77
N THR A 15 4.36 -1.19 0.03
CA THR A 15 3.81 -0.15 0.89
C THR A 15 4.36 1.22 0.52
N ILE A 16 3.75 2.22 1.13
CA ILE A 16 4.10 3.63 1.02
C ILE A 16 5.45 3.89 1.71
N SER A 17 6.15 4.95 1.32
CA SER A 17 7.41 5.32 1.97
C SER A 17 7.20 5.58 3.48
N PRO A 18 8.01 4.99 4.39
CA PRO A 18 7.87 5.25 5.82
C PRO A 18 7.94 6.74 6.15
N GLY A 19 7.07 7.21 7.06
CA GLY A 19 7.03 8.61 7.49
C GLY A 19 6.47 9.60 6.46
N SER A 20 6.05 9.15 5.27
CA SER A 20 5.49 10.04 4.24
C SER A 20 4.07 10.52 4.53
N ALA A 21 3.36 9.90 5.48
CA ALA A 21 1.96 10.16 5.79
C ALA A 21 1.77 10.55 7.27
N CYS A 22 0.67 11.28 7.55
CA CYS A 22 0.28 11.63 8.91
C CYS A 22 -0.03 10.38 9.75
N GLN A 23 0.12 10.48 11.07
CA GLN A 23 -0.30 9.41 11.98
C GLN A 23 -1.78 9.10 11.81
N GLY A 24 -2.11 7.82 11.61
CA GLY A 24 -3.49 7.39 11.37
C GLY A 24 -4.05 7.77 9.99
N CYS A 25 -3.20 8.06 9.00
CA CYS A 25 -3.66 8.40 7.65
C CYS A 25 -4.45 7.25 7.01
N GLY A 26 -5.77 7.42 6.90
CA GLY A 26 -6.67 6.44 6.28
C GLY A 26 -6.32 6.11 4.82
N PRO A 27 -6.08 7.10 3.94
CA PRO A 27 -5.71 6.83 2.54
C PRO A 27 -4.39 6.06 2.36
N ALA A 28 -3.42 6.30 3.25
CA ALA A 28 -2.16 5.56 3.30
C ALA A 28 -2.41 4.08 3.62
N LEU A 29 -3.24 3.79 4.63
CA LEU A 29 -3.63 2.43 5.00
C LEU A 29 -4.41 1.74 3.88
N ALA A 30 -5.36 2.44 3.25
CA ALA A 30 -6.12 1.91 2.12
C ALA A 30 -5.21 1.56 0.94
N SER A 31 -4.29 2.46 0.57
CA SER A 31 -3.33 2.24 -0.52
C SER A 31 -2.45 1.03 -0.25
N ARG A 32 -1.95 0.89 0.98
CA ARG A 32 -1.17 -0.27 1.43
C ARG A 32 -1.94 -1.58 1.22
N LEU A 33 -3.19 -1.66 1.65
CA LEU A 33 -4.03 -2.85 1.46
C LEU A 33 -4.30 -3.16 -0.01
N VAL A 34 -4.53 -2.13 -0.83
CA VAL A 34 -4.75 -2.28 -2.27
C VAL A 34 -3.50 -2.85 -2.95
N PHE A 35 -2.31 -2.33 -2.67
CA PHE A 35 -1.07 -2.85 -3.23
C PHE A 35 -0.77 -4.28 -2.76
N LYS A 36 -1.11 -4.62 -1.52
CA LYS A 36 -0.98 -5.97 -0.98
C LYS A 36 -1.91 -6.96 -1.70
N ALA A 37 -3.16 -6.55 -1.96
CA ALA A 37 -4.14 -7.38 -2.66
C ALA A 37 -3.83 -7.55 -4.16
N LEU A 38 -3.29 -6.53 -4.81
CA LEU A 38 -3.05 -6.55 -6.26
C LEU A 38 -1.63 -7.02 -6.66
N GLY A 39 -0.65 -6.89 -5.76
CA GLY A 39 0.74 -7.34 -5.98
C GLY A 39 1.58 -6.41 -6.87
N ASN A 40 2.65 -6.96 -7.44
CA ASN A 40 3.67 -6.22 -8.19
C ASN A 40 3.38 -6.00 -9.69
N ARG A 41 2.25 -6.51 -10.21
CA ARG A 41 1.84 -6.37 -11.62
C ARG A 41 0.69 -5.40 -11.77
N VAL A 42 0.88 -4.17 -11.28
CA VAL A 42 -0.18 -3.15 -11.19
C VAL A 42 0.34 -1.82 -11.71
N ILE A 43 -0.46 -1.16 -12.53
CA ILE A 43 -0.22 0.22 -12.93
C ILE A 43 -1.06 1.13 -12.03
N ARG A 44 -0.40 2.01 -11.27
CA ARG A 44 -1.06 3.02 -10.46
C ARG A 44 -1.18 4.31 -11.27
N HIS A 45 -2.41 4.80 -11.46
CA HIS A 45 -2.64 6.14 -11.99
C HIS A 45 -2.56 7.17 -10.87
N GLY A 46 -1.74 8.20 -11.06
CA GLY A 46 -1.59 9.30 -10.13
C GLY A 46 -2.51 10.47 -10.46
N VAL A 47 -3.30 10.95 -9.50
CA VAL A 47 -4.09 12.17 -9.54
C VAL A 47 -3.57 13.14 -8.46
N PRO A 48 -3.34 14.44 -8.76
CA PRO A 48 -2.80 15.40 -7.81
C PRO A 48 -3.65 15.51 -6.55
N SER A 49 -3.21 14.87 -5.48
CA SER A 49 -3.96 14.75 -4.23
C SER A 49 -3.03 14.35 -3.08
N CYS A 50 -3.50 14.55 -1.84
CA CYS A 50 -2.74 14.14 -0.65
C CYS A 50 -2.35 12.65 -0.65
N PRO A 51 -3.27 11.69 -0.92
CA PRO A 51 -2.93 10.27 -0.98
C PRO A 51 -1.81 9.98 -1.96
N ASP A 52 -1.82 10.62 -3.13
CA ASP A 52 -0.87 10.35 -4.19
C ASP A 52 0.52 10.90 -3.90
N SER A 53 0.59 12.07 -3.28
CA SER A 53 1.86 12.64 -2.82
C SER A 53 2.52 11.76 -1.75
N VAL A 54 1.75 11.28 -0.77
CA VAL A 54 2.30 10.47 0.33
C VAL A 54 2.57 9.01 -0.07
N THR A 55 1.96 8.53 -1.15
CA THR A 55 2.11 7.13 -1.64
C THR A 55 2.83 7.03 -2.98
N ARG A 56 3.54 8.10 -3.37
CA ARG A 56 4.20 8.26 -4.68
C ARG A 56 5.25 7.19 -4.99
N THR A 57 5.99 6.79 -3.97
CA THR A 57 7.13 5.86 -4.09
C THR A 57 6.84 4.61 -3.26
N PRO A 58 6.12 3.62 -3.83
CA PRO A 58 5.93 2.37 -3.14
C PRO A 58 7.29 1.65 -3.01
N TYR A 59 7.65 1.29 -1.80
CA TYR A 59 8.85 0.52 -1.48
C TYR A 59 8.45 -0.93 -1.20
N THR A 60 9.23 -1.86 -1.72
CA THR A 60 9.17 -3.27 -1.35
C THR A 60 10.02 -3.46 -0.10
N PHE A 61 9.40 -3.73 1.04
CA PHE A 61 10.12 -4.15 2.24
C PHE A 61 9.32 -5.19 3.01
N SER A 62 10.00 -6.12 3.68
CA SER A 62 9.36 -7.00 4.65
C SER A 62 9.07 -6.21 5.92
N VAL A 63 7.82 -6.12 6.37
CA VAL A 63 7.44 -5.41 7.61
C VAL A 63 8.02 -6.06 8.87
N PHE A 64 8.53 -7.28 8.76
CA PHE A 64 9.45 -7.84 9.74
C PHE A 64 10.88 -7.54 9.28
N GLU A 65 11.52 -6.57 9.93
CA GLU A 65 12.97 -6.61 10.08
C GLU A 65 13.34 -7.93 10.76
N SER A 66 14.35 -8.60 10.21
CA SER A 66 15.09 -9.69 10.83
C SER A 66 15.78 -9.23 12.11
#